data_AF-A0AAW6RMR6-F1
#
_entry.id   AF-A0AAW6RMR6-F1
#
_cell.length_a   1.000
_cell.length_b   1.000
_cell.length_c   1.000
_cell.angle_alpha   90.00
_cell.angle_beta   90.00
_cell.angle_gamma   90.00
#
_symmetry.space_group_name_H-M   'P 1'
#
loop_
_entity.id
_entity.type
_entity.pdbx_description
1 polymer ?
#
loop_
_entity_poly.entity_id
_entity_poly.type
_entity_poly.pdbx_seq_one_letter_code
_entity_poly.pdbx_strand_id
1 'polypeptide(L)' 'MARITVEDCLQQIPNRFQLVLAATYRARMLHQGHAPKLESSNRPNVTALREIAAGHVGLEMLKKVS' A
#
# COMPACT_ATOMS: atom_id res chain seq x y z
N MET A 1 -1.96 17.67 -4.20
CA MET A 1 -2.24 16.21 -4.19
C MET A 1 -1.12 15.51 -4.93
N ALA A 2 -0.24 14.80 -4.23
CA ALA A 2 0.84 14.06 -4.87
C ALA A 2 0.24 12.97 -5.76
N ARG A 3 0.49 13.06 -7.07
CA ARG A 3 0.03 12.11 -8.09
C ARG A 3 0.92 10.87 -7.99
N ILE A 4 0.47 9.84 -7.26
CA ILE A 4 1.12 8.52 -7.30
C ILE A 4 0.67 7.81 -8.59
N THR A 5 1.58 7.13 -9.29
CA THR A 5 1.22 6.31 -10.44
C THR A 5 1.20 4.83 -10.09
N VAL A 6 0.52 4.04 -10.90
CA VAL A 6 0.54 2.57 -10.76
C VAL A 6 1.93 2.02 -11.13
N GLU A 7 2.65 2.69 -12.04
CA GLU A 7 4.01 2.28 -12.42
C GLU A 7 4.95 2.26 -11.21
N ASP A 8 4.89 3.27 -10.34
CA ASP A 8 5.70 3.35 -9.12
C ASP A 8 5.45 2.16 -8.19
N CYS A 9 4.20 1.72 -8.08
CA CYS A 9 3.81 0.59 -7.24
C CYS A 9 4.24 -0.76 -7.86
N LEU A 10 4.23 -0.85 -9.20
CA LEU A 10 4.62 -2.05 -9.93
C LEU A 10 6.13 -2.30 -9.91
N GLN A 11 6.95 -1.27 -9.68
CA GLN A 11 8.38 -1.47 -9.42
C GLN A 11 8.63 -2.31 -8.15
N GLN A 12 7.73 -2.22 -7.17
CA GLN A 12 7.85 -2.90 -5.88
C GLN A 12 7.11 -4.25 -5.87
N ILE A 13 5.93 -4.29 -6.49
CA ILE A 13 5.13 -5.51 -6.62
C ILE A 13 4.78 -5.69 -8.11
N PRO A 14 5.53 -6.52 -8.87
CA PRO A 14 5.36 -6.63 -10.32
C PRO A 14 4.01 -7.26 -10.71
N ASN A 15 3.39 -8.03 -9.81
CA ASN A 15 2.09 -8.65 -10.03
C ASN A 15 0.95 -7.71 -9.60
N ARG A 16 0.13 -7.29 -10.56
CA ARG A 16 -1.02 -6.39 -10.35
C ARG A 16 -2.07 -6.94 -9.37
N PHE A 17 -2.32 -8.24 -9.38
CA PHE A 17 -3.28 -8.86 -8.46
C PHE A 17 -2.75 -8.86 -7.02
N GLN A 18 -1.48 -9.20 -6.85
CA GLN A 18 -0.81 -9.16 -5.55
C GLN A 18 -0.72 -7.72 -5.03
N LEU A 19 -0.45 -6.75 -5.91
CA LEU A 19 -0.45 -5.33 -5.58
C LEU A 19 -1.81 -4.89 -5.03
N VAL A 20 -2.90 -5.19 -5.74
CA VAL A 20 -4.26 -4.84 -5.30
C VAL A 20 -4.59 -5.47 -3.95
N LEU A 21 -4.24 -6.75 -3.76
CA LEU A 21 -4.50 -7.47 -2.52
C LEU A 21 -3.69 -6.88 -1.34
N ALA A 22 -2.40 -6.62 -1.54
CA ALA A 22 -1.54 -6.02 -0.52
C ALA A 22 -1.97 -4.59 -0.16
N ALA A 23 -2.32 -3.78 -1.16
CA ALA A 23 -2.83 -2.42 -0.96
C ALA A 23 -4.16 -2.42 -0.21
N THR A 24 -5.08 -3.33 -0.55
CA THR A 24 -6.37 -3.46 0.13
C THR A 24 -6.20 -3.88 1.59
N TYR A 25 -5.34 -4.87 1.85
CA TYR A 25 -5.06 -5.30 3.20
C TYR A 25 -4.46 -4.17 4.05
N ARG A 26 -3.47 -3.45 3.49
CA ARG A 26 -2.86 -2.32 4.18
C ARG A 26 -3.83 -1.17 4.40
N ALA A 27 -4.66 -0.83 3.42
CA ALA A 27 -5.69 0.20 3.56
C ALA A 27 -6.69 -0.15 4.67
N ARG A 28 -7.05 -1.44 4.82
CA ARG A 28 -7.90 -1.91 5.92
C ARG A 28 -7.24 -1.72 7.29
N MET A 29 -5.95 -2.00 7.41
CA MET A 29 -5.20 -1.73 8.65
C MET A 29 -5.21 -0.24 8.99
N LEU A 30 -4.97 0.62 8.00
CA LEU A 30 -5.03 2.08 8.20
C LEU A 30 -6.43 2.54 8.63
N HIS A 31 -7.49 1.93 8.07
CA HIS A 31 -8.87 2.18 8.50
C HIS A 31 -9.15 1.73 9.94
N GLN A 32 -8.47 0.68 10.43
CA GLN A 32 -8.56 0.21 11.81
C GLN A 32 -7.76 1.08 12.80
N GLY A 33 -7.10 2.14 12.34
CA GLY A 33 -6.33 3.05 13.20
C GLY A 33 -4.86 2.65 13.36
N HIS A 34 -4.35 1.70 12.57
CA HIS A 34 -2.91 1.43 12.56
C HIS A 34 -2.12 2.65 12.07
N ALA A 35 -0.97 2.89 12.70
CA ALA A 35 -0.12 4.01 12.34
C ALA A 35 0.33 3.93 10.87
N PRO A 36 0.17 5.01 10.09
CA PRO A 36 0.77 5.12 8.77
C PRO A 36 2.30 5.21 8.90
N LYS A 37 3.02 4.51 8.03
CA LYS A 37 4.48 4.58 7.92
C LYS A 37 4.93 5.83 7.17
N LEU A 38 4.04 6.43 6.38
CA LEU A 38 4.26 7.66 5.65
C LEU A 38 3.21 8.70 6.05
N GLU A 39 3.64 9.89 6.46
CA GLU A 39 2.71 10.99 6.70
C GLU A 39 1.98 11.37 5.40
N SER A 40 0.66 11.28 5.45
CA SER A 40 -0.20 11.49 4.30
C SER A 40 -1.55 12.00 4.76
N SER A 41 -1.93 13.19 4.28
CA SER A 41 -3.28 13.74 4.45
C SER A 41 -4.32 13.10 3.51
N ASN A 42 -3.95 12.07 2.75
CA ASN A 42 -4.85 11.42 1.79
C ASN A 42 -5.68 10.31 2.44
N ARG A 43 -6.70 9.84 1.71
CA ARG A 43 -7.49 8.66 2.10
C ARG A 43 -6.58 7.43 2.33
N PRO A 44 -6.96 6.52 3.26
CA PRO A 44 -6.17 5.32 3.59
C PRO A 44 -5.71 4.51 2.38
N ASN A 45 -6.56 4.37 1.35
CA ASN A 45 -6.25 3.64 0.13
C ASN A 45 -5.06 4.26 -0.64
N VAL A 46 -5.04 5.59 -0.74
CA VAL A 46 -3.96 6.32 -1.40
C VAL A 46 -2.70 6.28 -0.54
N THR A 47 -2.84 6.40 0.77
CA THR A 47 -1.71 6.26 1.70
C THR A 47 -1.07 4.88 1.61
N ALA A 48 -1.85 3.80 1.52
CA ALA A 48 -1.34 2.44 1.32
C ALA A 48 -0.56 2.29 0.01
N LEU A 49 -1.08 2.81 -1.12
CA LEU A 49 -0.35 2.80 -2.39
C LEU A 49 0.94 3.61 -2.34
N ARG A 50 0.95 4.74 -1.63
CA ARG A 50 2.16 5.55 -1.42
C ARG A 50 3.20 4.82 -0.56
N GLU A 51 2.77 4.12 0.48
CA GLU A 51 3.66 3.28 1.30
C GLU A 51 4.25 2.13 0.49
N ILE A 52 3.47 1.55 -0.44
CA ILE A 52 3.95 0.51 -1.36
C ILE A 52 4.96 1.09 -2.33
N ALA A 53 4.65 2.19 -3.01
CA ALA A 53 5.58 2.85 -3.94
C ALA A 53 6.91 3.28 -3.25
N ALA A 54 6.85 3.69 -1.98
CA ALA A 54 8.02 4.03 -1.18
C ALA A 54 8.79 2.80 -0.64
N GLY A 55 8.31 1.58 -0.89
CA GLY A 55 8.95 0.34 -0.43
C GLY A 55 8.79 0.06 1.07
N HIS A 56 7.93 0.79 1.78
CA HIS A 56 7.66 0.56 3.21
C HIS A 56 6.69 -0.60 3.46
N VAL A 57 5.92 -0.97 2.44
CA VAL A 57 4.94 -2.05 2.49
C VAL A 57 5.06 -2.87 1.21
N GLY A 58 5.19 -4.18 1.31
CA GLY A 58 5.33 -5.06 0.15
C GLY A 58 4.54 -6.36 0.27
N LEU A 59 5.06 -7.41 -0.38
CA LEU A 59 4.49 -8.77 -0.38
C LEU A 59 4.40 -9.41 1.02
N GLU A 60 5.10 -8.85 2.02
CA GLU A 60 4.98 -9.27 3.42
C GLU A 60 3.53 -9.21 3.94
N MET A 61 2.70 -8.31 3.41
CA MET A 61 1.29 -8.19 3.80
C MET A 61 0.47 -9.42 3.38
N LEU A 62 0.91 -10.13 2.34
CA LEU A 62 0.22 -11.32 1.83
C LEU A 62 0.56 -12.58 2.64
N LYS A 63 1.74 -12.63 3.27
CA LYS A 63 2.17 -13.78 4.09
C LYS A 63 1.35 -13.95 5.36
N LYS A 64 0.64 -12.91 5.81
CA LYS A 64 -0.20 -12.94 7.02
C LYS A 64 -1.56 -13.63 6.81
N VAL A 65 -1.87 -14.06 5.59
CA VAL A 65 -3.16 -14.67 5.22
C VAL A 65 -3.03 -16.21 5.05
N SER A 66 -1.83 -16.77 5.23
CA SER A 66 -1.55 -18.22 5.17
C SER A 66 -1.25 -18.79 6.54
#